data_AF-A0A3M1PU20-F1
#
_entry.id   AF-A0A3M1PU20-F1
#
_cell.length_a   1.000
_cell.length_b   1.000
_cell.length_c   1.000
_cell.angle_alpha   90.00
_cell.angle_beta   90.00
_cell.angle_gamma   90.00
#
_symmetry.space_group_name_H-M   'P 1'
#
loop_
_entity.id
_entity.type
_entity.pdbx_description
1 polymer ?
#
loop_
_entity_poly.entity_id
_entity_poly.type
_entity_poly.pdbx_seq_one_letter_code
_entity_poly.pdbx_strand_id
1 'polypeptide(L)'
;MVVRGDVLVRLEIEQDGRSETLAEAELHGPSTFRFWQRAEPRRATLRARAARGEPDWLAEGTARVRLVAERPAGLLRGSPVVELVREYPVRFRPPRLEVLSATRVVRQGGAGAARLRVDDQAVAVGVRAGEEMFAAWRAPEGADDERVVVWGVPWTLRDAAQVVAFAA
;
A
#
# COMPACT_ATOMS: atom_id res chain seq x y z
N MET A 1 -11.80 21.35 -5.67
CA MET A 1 -11.34 22.16 -6.80
C MET A 1 -12.08 21.71 -8.05
N VAL A 2 -12.83 22.59 -8.70
CA VAL A 2 -13.57 22.27 -9.94
C VAL A 2 -12.72 22.74 -11.12
N VAL A 3 -12.29 21.81 -11.97
CA VAL A 3 -11.33 22.09 -13.05
C VAL A 3 -12.06 22.12 -14.40
N ARG A 4 -11.76 23.11 -15.24
CA ARG A 4 -12.29 23.28 -16.61
C ARG A 4 -11.17 23.07 -17.64
N GLY A 5 -11.40 22.21 -18.65
CA GLY A 5 -10.40 21.83 -19.68
C GLY A 5 -9.73 20.49 -19.40
N ASP A 6 -8.98 19.98 -20.38
CA ASP A 6 -8.25 18.71 -20.26
C ASP A 6 -7.08 18.87 -19.27
N VAL A 7 -6.86 17.87 -18.43
CA VAL A 7 -5.78 17.83 -17.42
C VAL A 7 -5.06 16.51 -17.57
N LEU A 8 -3.74 16.58 -17.69
CA LEU A 8 -2.87 15.42 -17.71
C LEU A 8 -2.40 15.16 -16.29
N VAL A 9 -2.66 13.96 -15.77
CA VAL A 9 -2.24 13.56 -14.43
C VAL A 9 -1.23 12.44 -14.56
N ARG A 10 0.00 12.67 -14.10
CA ARG A 10 1.10 11.71 -14.06
C ARG A 10 1.38 11.28 -12.64
N LEU A 11 1.65 10.00 -12.47
CA LEU A 11 2.13 9.39 -11.24
C LEU A 11 3.58 8.99 -11.47
N GLU A 12 4.49 9.67 -10.79
CA GLU A 12 5.93 9.48 -10.90
C GLU A 12 6.48 8.89 -9.59
N ILE A 13 7.52 8.08 -9.72
CA ILE A 13 8.34 7.64 -8.59
C ILE A 13 9.73 8.26 -8.72
N GLU A 14 10.26 8.77 -7.61
CA GLU A 14 11.56 9.41 -7.53
C GLU A 14 12.37 8.82 -6.37
N GLN A 15 13.62 8.46 -6.63
CA GLN A 15 14.59 8.06 -5.60
C GLN A 15 15.98 8.47 -6.04
N ASP A 16 16.79 9.00 -5.13
CA ASP A 16 18.19 9.38 -5.38
C ASP A 16 18.39 10.25 -6.65
N GLY A 17 17.43 11.13 -6.93
CA GLY A 17 17.45 12.04 -8.08
C GLY A 17 17.08 11.40 -9.43
N ARG A 18 16.72 10.12 -9.46
CA ARG A 18 16.13 9.45 -10.63
C ARG A 18 14.61 9.49 -10.50
N SER A 19 13.92 9.75 -11.62
CA SER A 19 12.44 9.78 -11.67
C SER A 19 11.93 9.00 -12.88
N GLU A 20 10.80 8.31 -12.72
CA GLU A 20 10.10 7.62 -13.79
C GLU A 20 8.58 7.70 -13.63
N THR A 21 7.88 7.88 -14.74
CA THR A 21 6.41 7.91 -14.77
C THR A 21 5.86 6.49 -14.75
N LEU A 22 5.18 6.12 -13.67
CA LEU A 22 4.58 4.80 -13.51
C LEU A 22 3.18 4.70 -14.13
N ALA A 23 2.43 5.80 -14.17
CA ALA A 23 1.10 5.82 -14.76
C ALA A 23 0.71 7.24 -15.18
N GLU A 24 -0.17 7.33 -16.19
CA GLU A 24 -0.67 8.59 -16.72
C GLU A 24 -2.17 8.48 -17.02
N ALA A 25 -2.90 9.58 -16.83
CA ALA A 25 -4.32 9.67 -17.14
C ALA A 25 -4.69 11.05 -17.66
N GLU A 26 -5.49 11.08 -18.73
CA GLU A 26 -6.08 12.30 -19.26
C GLU A 26 -7.50 12.49 -18.74
N LEU A 27 -7.69 13.53 -17.94
CA LEU A 27 -8.99 13.98 -17.49
C LEU A 27 -9.54 14.99 -18.49
N HIS A 28 -10.43 14.53 -19.36
CA HIS A 28 -11.08 15.40 -20.33
C HIS A 28 -12.01 16.40 -19.64
N GLY A 29 -11.93 17.67 -20.05
CA GLY A 29 -12.77 18.76 -19.55
C GLY A 29 -14.20 18.71 -20.11
N PRO A 30 -15.16 19.39 -19.48
CA PRO A 30 -16.45 19.61 -20.12
C PRO A 30 -16.26 20.47 -21.38
N SER A 31 -16.92 20.07 -22.47
CA SER A 31 -17.03 20.86 -23.69
C SER A 31 -17.48 22.29 -23.39
N THR A 32 -16.87 23.27 -24.07
CA THR A 32 -17.13 24.71 -23.95
C THR A 32 -18.60 25.08 -24.19
N PHE A 33 -19.39 24.19 -24.78
CA PHE A 33 -20.80 24.40 -25.13
C PHE A 33 -21.81 24.03 -24.02
N ARG A 34 -21.39 23.57 -22.84
CA ARG A 34 -22.29 23.19 -21.73
C ARG A 34 -22.13 24.07 -20.49
N PHE A 35 -22.45 25.35 -20.63
CA PHE A 35 -22.34 26.39 -19.58
C PHE A 35 -23.42 26.30 -18.48
N TRP A 36 -24.46 25.47 -18.64
CA TRP A 36 -25.58 25.33 -17.69
C TRP A 36 -25.51 24.12 -16.74
N GLN A 37 -24.47 23.28 -16.82
CA GLN A 37 -24.33 22.14 -15.91
C GLN A 37 -23.38 22.47 -14.75
N ARG A 38 -23.83 22.20 -13.52
CA ARG A 38 -22.98 22.27 -12.32
C ARG A 38 -21.82 21.29 -12.52
N ALA A 39 -20.61 21.81 -12.57
CA ALA A 39 -19.45 20.99 -12.86
C ALA A 39 -19.15 20.06 -11.68
N GLU A 40 -19.39 18.76 -11.88
CA GLU A 40 -19.02 17.73 -10.91
C GLU A 40 -17.51 17.54 -10.87
N PRO A 41 -16.92 17.31 -9.67
CA PRO A 41 -15.51 16.98 -9.55
C PRO A 41 -15.23 15.64 -10.23
N ARG A 42 -14.46 15.67 -11.32
CA ARG A 42 -14.02 14.46 -12.02
C ARG A 42 -12.96 13.73 -11.20
N ARG A 43 -12.99 12.40 -11.25
CA ARG A 43 -12.05 11.52 -10.56
C ARG A 43 -11.38 10.61 -11.59
N ALA A 44 -10.05 10.53 -11.55
CA ALA A 44 -9.29 9.47 -12.18
C ALA A 44 -8.71 8.57 -11.09
N THR A 45 -8.62 7.28 -11.37
CA THR A 45 -7.89 6.33 -10.52
C THR A 45 -6.67 5.88 -11.30
N LEU A 46 -5.49 6.27 -10.83
CA LEU A 46 -4.21 5.80 -11.35
C LEU A 46 -3.77 4.59 -10.54
N ARG A 47 -3.36 3.53 -11.21
CA ARG A 47 -2.79 2.33 -10.59
C ARG A 47 -1.41 2.11 -11.19
N ALA A 48 -0.42 1.99 -10.32
CA ALA A 48 0.95 1.72 -10.68
C ALA A 48 1.49 0.58 -9.82
N ARG A 49 2.47 -0.13 -10.35
CA ARG A 49 3.23 -1.14 -9.63
C ARG A 49 4.71 -0.83 -9.81
N ALA A 50 5.42 -0.77 -8.70
CA ALA A 50 6.88 -0.76 -8.68
C ALA A 50 7.34 -2.02 -7.94
N ALA A 51 8.36 -2.67 -8.47
CA ALA A 51 8.88 -3.93 -7.95
C ALA A 51 10.41 -3.91 -7.96
N ARG A 52 11.04 -4.92 -7.34
CA ARG A 52 12.50 -5.08 -7.43
C ARG A 52 12.90 -5.21 -8.90
N GLY A 53 13.75 -4.30 -9.37
CA GLY A 53 14.20 -4.26 -10.76
C GLY A 53 13.24 -3.56 -11.73
N GLU A 54 12.16 -2.96 -11.22
CA GLU A 54 11.22 -2.15 -12.01
C GLU A 54 10.72 -0.95 -11.19
N PRO A 55 11.31 0.24 -11.34
CA PRO A 55 12.47 0.55 -12.21
C PRO A 55 13.76 -0.17 -11.83
N ASP A 56 14.69 -0.34 -12.79
CA ASP A 56 15.99 -1.00 -12.58
C ASP A 56 16.87 -0.29 -11.52
N TRP A 57 16.62 1.00 -11.33
CA TRP A 57 17.30 1.86 -10.39
C TRP A 57 16.65 1.95 -9.01
N LEU A 58 15.47 1.35 -8.82
CA LEU A 58 14.75 1.39 -7.55
C LEU A 58 15.51 0.54 -6.51
N ALA A 59 15.88 1.17 -5.40
CA ALA A 59 16.70 0.57 -4.35
C ALA A 59 15.95 0.50 -3.00
N GLU A 60 16.42 -0.31 -2.06
CA GLU A 60 15.92 -0.24 -0.67
C GLU A 60 16.15 1.16 -0.11
N GLY A 61 15.16 1.74 0.56
CA GLY A 61 15.25 3.09 1.12
C GLY A 61 13.93 3.85 1.06
N THR A 62 13.98 5.17 1.05
CA THR A 62 12.79 6.02 0.92
C THR A 62 12.63 6.48 -0.51
N ALA A 63 11.51 6.16 -1.15
CA ALA A 63 11.13 6.70 -2.45
C ALA A 63 10.02 7.73 -2.30
N ARG A 64 10.01 8.73 -3.18
CA ARG A 64 8.99 9.76 -3.29
C ARG A 64 8.07 9.41 -4.43
N VAL A 65 6.78 9.28 -4.15
CA VAL A 65 5.76 9.18 -5.17
C VAL A 65 5.15 10.56 -5.38
N ARG A 66 5.27 11.07 -6.61
CA ARG A 66 4.82 12.40 -7.02
C ARG A 66 3.61 12.25 -7.92
N LEU A 67 2.51 12.89 -7.57
CA LEU A 67 1.36 13.03 -8.44
C LEU A 67 1.40 14.44 -9.03
N VAL A 68 1.67 14.52 -10.32
CA VAL A 68 1.80 15.78 -11.07
C VAL A 68 0.56 15.95 -11.93
N ALA A 69 -0.20 17.02 -11.70
CA ALA A 69 -1.32 17.40 -12.55
C ALA A 69 -0.92 18.62 -13.39
N GLU A 70 -0.76 18.42 -14.69
CA GLU A 70 -0.43 19.45 -15.66
C GLU A 70 -1.67 19.85 -16.45
N ARG A 71 -1.80 21.16 -16.70
CA ARG A 71 -2.80 21.68 -17.63
C ARG A 71 -2.10 22.23 -18.87
N PRO A 72 -2.50 21.83 -20.09
CA PRO A 72 -2.04 22.50 -21.30
C PRO A 72 -2.50 23.96 -21.25
N ALA A 73 -1.56 24.90 -21.24
CA ALA A 73 -1.87 26.31 -21.25
C ALA A 73 -1.90 26.84 -22.69
N GLY A 74 -2.79 27.81 -22.96
CA GLY A 74 -2.76 28.55 -24.21
C GLY A 74 -1.55 29.48 -24.28
N LEU A 75 -1.24 29.96 -25.49
CA LEU A 75 -0.04 30.74 -25.87
C LEU A 75 0.34 31.93 -24.95
N LEU A 76 -0.56 32.39 -24.09
CA LEU A 76 -0.42 33.59 -23.23
C LEU A 76 -0.49 33.31 -21.72
N ARG A 77 -0.52 32.04 -21.27
CA ARG A 77 -0.56 31.70 -19.83
C ARG A 77 0.42 30.57 -19.51
N GLY A 78 0.99 30.60 -18.30
CA GLY A 78 1.76 29.48 -17.78
C GLY A 78 0.85 28.30 -17.42
N SER A 79 1.37 27.08 -17.55
CA SER A 79 0.69 25.85 -17.12
C SER A 79 0.68 25.77 -15.60
N PRO A 80 -0.50 25.79 -14.94
CA PRO A 80 -0.57 25.49 -13.52
C PRO A 80 -0.22 24.01 -13.33
N VAL A 81 0.84 23.75 -12.56
CA VAL A 81 1.26 22.41 -12.14
C VAL A 81 0.87 22.26 -10.68
N VAL A 82 0.09 21.23 -10.35
CA VAL A 82 -0.19 20.84 -8.97
C VAL A 82 0.58 19.56 -8.70
N GLU A 83 1.41 19.59 -7.66
CA GLU A 83 2.25 18.47 -7.27
C GLU A 83 1.87 17.99 -5.86
N LEU A 84 1.61 16.70 -5.72
CA LEU A 84 1.44 16.03 -4.44
C LEU A 84 2.56 15.01 -4.27
N VAL A 85 3.40 15.20 -3.25
CA VAL A 85 4.51 14.30 -2.94
C VAL A 85 4.19 13.49 -1.67
N ARG A 86 4.42 12.18 -1.73
CA ARG A 86 4.32 11.27 -0.60
C ARG A 86 5.56 10.39 -0.52
N GLU A 87 6.09 10.21 0.67
CA GLU A 87 7.24 9.35 0.92
C GLU A 87 6.78 7.95 1.31
N TYR A 88 7.39 6.94 0.70
CA TYR A 88 7.12 5.52 0.93
C TYR A 88 8.44 4.77 1.17
N PRO A 89 8.50 3.88 2.17
CA PRO A 89 9.63 2.99 2.34
C PRO A 89 9.59 1.87 1.28
N VAL A 90 10.64 1.75 0.49
CA VAL A 90 10.91 0.65 -0.45
C VAL A 90 11.72 -0.43 0.28
N ARG A 91 11.16 -1.63 0.33
CA ARG A 91 11.72 -2.77 1.07
C ARG A 91 11.79 -3.96 0.13
N PHE A 92 12.95 -4.60 0.02
CA PHE A 92 13.10 -5.77 -0.84
C PHE A 92 13.57 -7.03 -0.10
N ARG A 93 13.88 -6.92 1.18
CA ARG A 93 14.14 -8.04 2.07
C ARG A 93 12.85 -8.47 2.75
N PRO A 94 12.62 -9.79 2.89
CA PRO A 94 11.48 -10.28 3.65
C PRO A 94 11.64 -9.86 5.12
N PRO A 95 10.53 -9.54 5.81
CA PRO A 95 10.58 -9.24 7.22
C PRO A 95 11.01 -10.47 8.03
N ARG A 96 11.78 -10.23 9.08
CA ARG A 96 12.14 -11.25 10.08
C ARG A 96 10.97 -11.46 11.02
N LEU A 97 10.62 -12.72 11.21
CA LEU A 97 9.57 -13.15 12.12
C LEU A 97 10.11 -14.23 13.06
N GLU A 98 9.95 -13.99 14.35
CA GLU A 98 10.28 -14.93 15.41
C GLU A 98 9.01 -15.22 16.23
N VAL A 99 8.75 -16.50 16.52
CA VAL A 99 7.65 -16.90 17.41
C VAL A 99 8.22 -17.03 18.82
N LEU A 100 7.92 -16.05 19.68
CA LEU A 100 8.43 -16.01 21.05
C LEU A 100 7.75 -17.04 21.95
N SER A 101 6.43 -17.16 21.81
CA SER A 101 5.64 -18.17 22.51
C SER A 101 4.34 -18.41 21.77
N ALA A 102 3.79 -19.63 21.91
CA ALA A 102 2.51 -19.98 21.34
C ALA A 102 1.78 -21.00 22.23
N THR A 103 0.52 -20.70 22.54
CA THR A 103 -0.41 -21.64 23.15
C THR A 103 -1.47 -21.97 22.12
N ARG A 104 -1.66 -23.26 21.84
CA ARG A 104 -2.63 -23.69 20.82
C ARG A 104 -3.34 -24.98 21.22
N VAL A 105 -4.66 -24.97 21.09
CA VAL A 105 -5.47 -26.19 21.12
C VAL A 105 -5.88 -26.48 19.67
N VAL A 106 -5.04 -27.19 18.92
CA VAL A 106 -5.23 -27.41 17.47
C VAL A 106 -6.18 -28.59 17.17
N ARG A 107 -7.29 -28.65 17.89
CA ARG A 107 -8.40 -29.56 17.57
C ARG A 107 -9.39 -28.84 16.66
N GLN A 108 -10.28 -29.58 16.00
CA GLN A 108 -11.35 -29.01 15.18
C GLN A 108 -12.14 -27.98 15.99
N GLY A 109 -12.23 -26.74 15.49
CA GLY A 109 -12.90 -25.64 16.18
C GLY A 109 -12.15 -25.06 17.38
N GLY A 110 -10.87 -25.35 17.53
CA GLY A 110 -10.03 -24.82 18.61
C GLY A 110 -9.60 -23.37 18.41
N ALA A 111 -8.71 -22.91 19.28
CA ALA A 111 -8.15 -21.55 19.25
C ALA A 111 -6.70 -21.55 19.74
N GLY A 112 -6.01 -20.44 19.49
CA GLY A 112 -4.68 -20.23 20.02
C GLY A 112 -4.35 -18.75 20.19
N ALA A 113 -3.24 -18.52 20.90
CA ALA A 113 -2.63 -17.22 21.07
C ALA A 113 -1.11 -17.34 20.94
N ALA A 114 -0.46 -16.32 20.37
CA ALA A 114 0.98 -16.31 20.19
C ALA A 114 1.55 -14.91 20.41
N ARG A 115 2.76 -14.87 20.95
CA ARG A 115 3.63 -13.69 20.94
C ARG A 115 4.64 -13.85 19.82
N LEU A 116 4.72 -12.83 18.98
CA LEU A 116 5.61 -12.76 17.84
C LEU A 116 6.56 -11.59 18.04
N ARG A 117 7.78 -11.71 17.54
CA ARG A 117 8.68 -10.58 17.32
C ARG A 117 8.83 -10.40 15.82
N VAL A 118 8.62 -9.18 15.35
CA VAL A 118 8.67 -8.84 13.93
C VAL A 118 9.50 -7.59 13.74
N ASP A 119 10.39 -7.60 12.77
CA ASP A 119 11.15 -6.39 12.46
C ASP A 119 10.26 -5.27 11.91
N ASP A 120 10.86 -4.09 11.77
CA ASP A 120 10.19 -2.89 11.28
C ASP A 120 9.81 -2.98 9.80
N GLN A 121 10.24 -4.03 9.08
CA GLN A 121 10.01 -4.22 7.65
C GLN A 121 8.62 -4.78 7.34
N ALA A 122 7.94 -5.42 8.30
CA ALA A 122 6.60 -5.96 8.09
C ALA A 122 5.53 -4.85 8.04
N VAL A 123 4.69 -4.89 7.00
CA VAL A 123 3.47 -4.09 6.88
C VAL A 123 2.25 -4.86 7.41
N ALA A 124 2.31 -6.19 7.43
CA ALA A 124 1.30 -7.07 8.01
C ALA A 124 1.96 -8.23 8.76
N VAL A 125 1.36 -8.64 9.87
CA VAL A 125 1.86 -9.73 10.72
C VAL A 125 0.69 -10.43 11.37
N GLY A 126 0.76 -11.75 11.53
CA GLY A 126 -0.36 -12.52 12.05
C GLY A 126 -0.18 -14.02 12.01
N VAL A 127 -1.30 -14.72 12.16
CA VAL A 127 -1.40 -16.18 11.97
C VAL A 127 -2.42 -16.44 10.87
N ARG A 128 -2.07 -17.35 9.96
CA ARG A 128 -2.97 -17.91 8.97
C ARG A 128 -3.37 -19.32 9.41
N ALA A 129 -4.66 -19.61 9.41
CA ALA A 129 -5.21 -20.95 9.68
C ALA A 129 -6.02 -21.39 8.47
N GLY A 130 -5.39 -22.17 7.57
CA GLY A 130 -5.99 -22.48 6.27
C GLY A 130 -6.11 -21.22 5.41
N GLU A 131 -7.33 -20.82 5.06
CA GLU A 131 -7.62 -19.60 4.28
C GLU A 131 -7.89 -18.38 5.17
N GLU A 132 -8.10 -18.56 6.48
CA GLU A 132 -8.39 -17.46 7.40
C GLU A 132 -7.11 -16.79 7.90
N MET A 133 -7.10 -15.46 7.95
CA MET A 133 -5.99 -14.66 8.44
C MET A 133 -6.40 -13.86 9.68
N PHE A 134 -5.57 -13.93 10.71
CA PHE A 134 -5.74 -13.25 11.99
C PHE A 134 -4.58 -12.28 12.18
N ALA A 135 -4.88 -10.98 12.16
CA ALA A 135 -3.88 -9.95 12.34
C ALA A 135 -3.34 -9.92 13.77
N ALA A 136 -2.04 -9.70 13.93
CA ALA A 136 -1.43 -9.43 15.22
C ALA A 136 -1.49 -7.94 15.54
N TRP A 137 -1.57 -7.62 16.83
CA TRP A 137 -1.55 -6.25 17.36
C TRP A 137 -0.30 -6.03 18.19
N ARG A 138 0.00 -4.78 18.54
CA ARG A 138 1.09 -4.49 19.48
C ARG A 138 0.85 -5.21 20.80
N ALA A 139 1.87 -5.87 21.31
CA ALA A 139 1.78 -6.54 22.61
C ALA A 139 1.62 -5.48 23.71
N PRO A 140 0.58 -5.57 24.57
CA PRO A 140 0.52 -4.72 25.75
C PRO A 140 1.72 -5.04 26.65
N GLU A 141 2.47 -4.00 27.03
CA GLU A 141 3.70 -4.10 27.85
C GLU A 141 4.88 -4.84 27.20
N GLY A 142 4.83 -5.11 25.88
CA GLY A 142 5.95 -5.67 25.11
C GLY A 142 6.89 -4.61 24.53
N ALA A 143 8.00 -5.05 23.93
CA ALA A 143 8.85 -4.18 23.13
C ALA A 143 8.14 -3.71 21.84
N ASP A 144 8.66 -2.66 21.18
CA ASP A 144 8.03 -2.05 19.99
C ASP A 144 7.92 -3.00 18.78
N ASP A 145 8.76 -4.03 18.74
CA ASP A 145 8.79 -5.09 17.73
C ASP A 145 7.96 -6.32 18.14
N GLU A 146 7.37 -6.33 19.33
CA GLU A 146 6.55 -7.44 19.81
C GLU A 146 5.08 -7.29 19.45
N ARG A 147 4.49 -8.41 19.05
CA ARG A 147 3.11 -8.51 18.60
C ARG A 147 2.41 -9.66 19.30
N VAL A 148 1.11 -9.53 19.50
CA VAL A 148 0.23 -10.58 20.02
C VAL A 148 -0.86 -10.85 19.02
N VAL A 149 -1.17 -12.13 18.82
CA VAL A 149 -2.27 -12.58 17.95
C VAL A 149 -3.09 -13.63 18.67
N VAL A 150 -4.40 -13.55 18.50
CA VAL A 150 -5.37 -14.58 18.90
C VAL A 150 -6.07 -15.04 17.64
N TRP A 151 -6.20 -16.35 17.46
CA TRP A 151 -6.83 -16.92 16.28
C TRP A 151 -7.76 -18.09 16.62
N GLY A 152 -8.74 -18.31 15.74
CA GLY A 152 -9.57 -19.50 15.72
C GLY A 152 -9.05 -20.52 14.70
N VAL A 153 -9.31 -21.80 14.94
CA VAL A 153 -9.05 -22.89 13.99
C VAL A 153 -10.37 -23.25 13.31
N PRO A 154 -10.51 -23.03 11.99
CA PRO A 154 -11.73 -23.39 11.27
C PRO A 154 -12.08 -24.86 11.46
N TRP A 155 -13.36 -25.20 11.62
CA TRP A 155 -13.80 -26.59 11.78
C TRP A 155 -13.44 -27.46 10.56
N THR A 156 -13.35 -26.83 9.38
CA THR A 156 -12.94 -27.45 8.11
C THR A 156 -11.45 -27.77 8.04
N LEU A 157 -10.62 -27.20 8.92
CA LEU A 157 -9.17 -27.41 8.94
C LEU A 157 -8.87 -28.82 9.44
N ARG A 158 -8.27 -29.66 8.57
CA ARG A 158 -7.93 -31.05 8.88
C ARG A 158 -6.48 -31.26 9.30
N ASP A 159 -5.62 -30.31 8.93
CA ASP A 159 -4.19 -30.40 9.16
C ASP A 159 -3.70 -29.19 9.96
N ALA A 160 -3.17 -29.47 11.16
CA ALA A 160 -2.60 -28.49 12.06
C ALA A 160 -1.37 -27.76 11.48
N ALA A 161 -0.68 -28.35 10.50
CA ALA A 161 0.46 -27.72 9.83
C ALA A 161 0.04 -26.51 8.97
N GLN A 162 -1.26 -26.37 8.67
CA GLN A 162 -1.80 -25.21 7.96
C GLN A 162 -2.01 -23.98 8.87
N VAL A 163 -1.69 -24.10 10.17
CA VAL A 163 -1.63 -22.97 11.11
C VAL A 163 -0.20 -22.43 11.14
N VAL A 164 0.03 -21.32 10.46
CA VAL A 164 1.37 -20.73 10.29
C VAL A 164 1.38 -19.25 10.66
N ALA A 165 2.44 -18.80 11.33
CA ALA A 165 2.68 -17.38 11.52
C ALA A 165 3.19 -16.76 10.21
N PHE A 166 2.83 -15.52 9.93
CA PHE A 166 3.28 -14.79 8.74
C PHE A 166 3.69 -13.36 9.08
N ALA A 167 4.61 -12.83 8.27
CA ALA A 167 4.96 -11.41 8.20
C ALA A 167 5.15 -11.07 6.72
N ALA A 168 4.57 -9.96 6.27
CA ALA A 168 4.61 -9.47 4.90
C ALA A 168 4.82 -7.97 4.87
#